data_AF-A0A662KHH8-F1
#
_entry.id   AF-A0A662KHH8-F1
#
_cell.length_a   1.000
_cell.length_b   1.000
_cell.length_c   1.000
_cell.angle_alpha   90.00
_cell.angle_beta   90.00
_cell.angle_gamma   90.00
#
_symmetry.space_group_name_H-M   'P 1'
#
loop_
_entity.id
_entity.type
_entity.pdbx_description
1 polymer ?
#
loop_
_entity_poly.entity_id
_entity_poly.type
_entity_poly.pdbx_seq_one_letter_code
_entity_poly.pdbx_strand_id
1 'polypeptide(L)' 'MPYANIYADISLGGLGSEEGYTTVVIRTENGKRLFEEALEEGYIELHPQWCEKKKEEVMQKIEEWTEKKGKR' A
#
# COMPACT_ATOMS: atom_id res chain seq x y z
N MET A 1 -0.66 -13.44 -10.95
CA MET A 1 -1.78 -12.75 -10.27
C MET A 1 -1.25 -11.42 -9.78
N PRO A 2 -1.87 -10.28 -10.12
CA PRO A 2 -1.38 -8.99 -9.64
C PRO A 2 -1.45 -8.90 -8.12
N TYR A 3 -0.55 -8.12 -7.53
CA TYR A 3 -0.47 -7.86 -6.09
C TYR A 3 -1.86 -7.66 -5.46
N ALA A 4 -2.03 -8.19 -4.24
CA ALA A 4 -3.32 -8.53 -3.66
C ALA A 4 -4.41 -7.45 -3.84
N ASN A 5 -5.62 -7.91 -4.19
CA ASN A 5 -6.87 -7.15 -4.20
C ASN A 5 -6.92 -5.95 -5.18
N ILE A 6 -6.53 -6.16 -6.44
CA ILE A 6 -6.50 -5.10 -7.48
C ILE A 6 -7.83 -4.40 -7.76
N TYR A 7 -8.95 -5.01 -7.41
CA TYR A 7 -10.28 -4.45 -7.65
C TYR A 7 -10.83 -3.67 -6.45
N ALA A 8 -10.10 -3.62 -5.33
CA ALA A 8 -10.52 -2.83 -4.18
C ALA A 8 -10.12 -1.36 -4.32
N ASP A 9 -10.90 -0.49 -3.69
CA ASP A 9 -10.58 0.94 -3.57
C ASP A 9 -9.26 1.16 -2.80
N ILE A 10 -9.02 0.33 -1.76
CA ILE A 10 -7.82 0.32 -0.93
C ILE A 10 -7.36 -1.13 -0.75
N SER A 11 -6.07 -1.41 -1.00
CA SER A 11 -5.44 -2.70 -0.74
C SER A 11 -4.42 -2.57 0.39
N LEU A 12 -4.38 -3.53 1.30
CA LEU A 12 -3.48 -3.57 2.45
C LEU A 12 -2.58 -4.80 2.40
N GLY A 13 -1.32 -4.68 2.81
CA GLY A 13 -0.43 -5.82 2.99
C GLY A 13 0.88 -5.46 3.69
N GLY A 14 1.49 -6.41 4.39
CA GLY A 14 2.78 -6.19 5.06
C GLY A 14 4.00 -6.20 4.13
N LEU A 15 3.81 -6.17 2.81
CA LEU A 15 4.93 -6.25 1.87
C LEU A 15 5.63 -4.89 1.80
N GLY A 16 6.91 -4.85 2.20
CA GLY A 16 7.73 -3.65 2.11
C GLY A 16 7.48 -2.63 3.23
N SER A 17 6.57 -2.92 4.16
CA SER A 17 6.41 -2.14 5.38
C SER A 17 7.35 -2.63 6.49
N GLU A 18 7.74 -1.72 7.37
CA GLU A 18 8.44 -2.05 8.61
C GLU A 18 7.48 -2.74 9.60
N GLU A 19 8.04 -3.44 10.58
CA GLU A 19 7.25 -4.12 11.61
C GLU A 19 6.36 -3.11 12.35
N GLY A 20 5.09 -3.45 12.55
CA GLY A 20 4.08 -2.55 13.11
C GLY A 20 3.38 -1.65 12.07
N TYR A 21 3.86 -1.59 10.83
CA TYR A 21 3.22 -0.85 9.75
C TYR A 21 2.70 -1.76 8.64
N THR A 22 1.74 -1.23 7.87
CA THR A 22 1.12 -1.92 6.72
C THR A 22 1.29 -1.06 5.48
N THR A 23 1.70 -1.67 4.37
CA THR A 23 1.71 -1.02 3.06
C THR A 23 0.28 -0.87 2.57
N VAL A 24 -0.10 0.37 2.23
CA VAL A 24 -1.42 0.72 1.71
C VAL A 24 -1.30 1.15 0.26
N VAL A 25 -2.13 0.58 -0.61
CA VAL A 25 -2.25 0.96 -2.02
C VAL A 25 -3.66 1.48 -2.25
N ILE A 26 -3.78 2.77 -2.57
CA ILE A 26 -5.04 3.44 -2.87
C ILE A 26 -5.22 3.46 -4.39
N ARG A 27 -6.40 3.06 -4.89
CA ARG A 27 -6.65 2.87 -6.33
C ARG A 27 -7.72 3.78 -6.88
N THR A 28 -8.74 4.11 -6.09
CA THR A 28 -9.88 4.92 -6.53
C THR A 28 -9.97 6.21 -5.73
N GLU A 29 -10.68 7.19 -6.28
CA GLU A 29 -10.91 8.48 -5.61
C GLU A 29 -11.68 8.30 -4.29
N ASN A 30 -12.63 7.36 -4.25
CA ASN A 30 -13.35 7.03 -3.02
C ASN A 30 -12.43 6.47 -1.95
N GLY A 31 -11.51 5.57 -2.32
CA GLY A 31 -10.51 5.03 -1.41
C GLY A 31 -9.56 6.11 -0.89
N LYS A 32 -9.16 7.04 -1.76
CA LYS A 32 -8.30 8.17 -1.40
C LYS A 32 -8.98 9.07 -0.37
N ARG A 33 -10.21 9.50 -0.66
CA ARG A 33 -10.99 10.35 0.23
C ARG A 33 -11.16 9.72 1.62
N LEU A 34 -11.56 8.45 1.67
CA LEU A 34 -11.73 7.73 2.93
C LEU A 34 -10.43 7.62 3.73
N PHE A 35 -9.30 7.37 3.03
CA PHE A 35 -7.99 7.29 3.67
C PHE A 35 -7.53 8.63 4.25
N GLU A 36 -7.73 9.72 3.50
CA GLU A 36 -7.41 11.08 3.94
C GLU A 36 -8.28 11.47 5.15
N GLU A 37 -9.60 11.23 5.10
CA GLU A 37 -10.50 11.45 6.24
C GLU A 37 -10.04 10.66 7.49
N ALA A 38 -9.65 9.39 7.33
CA ALA A 38 -9.17 8.58 8.45
C ALA A 38 -7.83 9.06 9.03
N LEU A 39 -6.96 9.63 8.20
CA LEU A 39 -5.69 10.22 8.62
C LEU A 39 -5.92 11.54 9.37
N GLU A 40 -6.82 12.39 8.87
CA GLU A 40 -7.17 13.68 9.50
C GLU A 40 -7.84 13.49 10.87
N GLU A 41 -8.75 12.52 10.99
CA GLU A 41 -9.42 12.18 12.25
C GLU A 41 -8.51 11.41 13.23
N GLY A 42 -7.29 11.04 12.81
CA GLY A 42 -6.30 10.38 13.66
C GLY A 42 -6.59 8.90 13.92
N TYR A 43 -7.41 8.24 13.10
CA TYR A 43 -7.66 6.79 13.20
C TYR A 43 -6.48 5.96 12.70
N ILE A 44 -5.67 6.53 11.80
CA ILE A 44 -4.46 5.93 11.26
C ILE A 44 -3.31 6.93 11.29
N GLU A 45 -2.09 6.42 11.25
CA GLU A 45 -0.88 7.23 11.15
C GLU A 45 -0.07 6.84 9.92
N LEU A 46 0.66 7.80 9.36
CA LEU A 46 1.67 7.53 8.34
C LEU A 46 2.98 7.17 9.02
N HIS A 47 3.73 6.27 8.38
CA HIS A 47 5.08 5.97 8.81
C HIS A 47 5.92 7.26 8.86
N PRO A 48 6.57 7.61 9.98
CA PRO A 48 7.20 8.93 10.16
C PRO A 48 8.34 9.20 9.17
N GLN A 49 8.97 8.13 8.66
CA GLN A 49 10.02 8.18 7.65
C GLN A 49 9.51 7.92 6.22
N TRP A 50 8.21 8.02 5.97
CA TRP A 50 7.67 7.87 4.62
C TRP A 50 8.25 8.94 3.69
N CYS A 51 8.79 8.51 2.55
CA CYS A 51 9.41 9.39 1.56
C CYS A 51 9.34 8.78 0.17
N GLU A 52 9.63 9.57 -0.87
CA GLU A 52 9.56 9.11 -2.28
C GLU A 52 10.49 7.91 -2.53
N LYS A 53 11.65 7.87 -1.87
CA LYS A 53 12.57 6.72 -1.98
C LYS A 53 11.95 5.42 -1.42
N LYS A 54 11.33 5.48 -0.23
CA LYS A 54 10.66 4.29 0.35
C LYS A 54 9.49 3.84 -0.54
N LYS A 55 8.77 4.79 -1.15
CA LYS A 55 7.71 4.48 -2.11
C LYS A 55 8.24 3.71 -3.32
N GLU A 56 9.35 4.14 -3.93
CA GLU A 56 9.98 3.41 -5.03
C GLU A 56 10.38 1.98 -4.63
N GLU A 57 11.02 1.82 -3.46
CA GLU A 57 11.41 0.50 -2.93
C GLU A 57 10.21 -0.44 -2.72
N VAL A 58 9.11 0.09 -2.18
CA VAL A 58 7.86 -0.67 -1.99
C VAL A 58 7.23 -1.05 -3.34
N MET A 59 7.24 -0.14 -4.31
CA MET A 59 6.70 -0.39 -5.65
C MET A 59 7.49 -1.49 -6.37
N GLN A 60 8.82 -1.47 -6.31
CA GLN A 60 9.67 -2.53 -6.87
C GLN A 60 9.34 -3.89 -6.24
N LYS A 61 9.21 -3.96 -4.91
CA LYS A 61 8.83 -5.19 -4.20
C LYS A 61 7.45 -5.69 -4.65
N ILE A 62 6.48 -4.80 -4.81
CA ILE A 62 5.12 -5.13 -5.27
C ILE A 62 5.14 -5.74 -6.68
N GLU A 63 5.94 -5.19 -7.59
CA GLU A 63 6.11 -5.68 -8.95
C GLU A 63 6.77 -7.07 -8.97
N GLU A 64 7.91 -7.25 -8.28
CA GLU A 64 8.59 -8.54 -8.18
C GLU A 64 7.67 -9.65 -7.63
N TRP A 65 6.87 -9.33 -6.61
CA TRP A 65 5.94 -10.28 -6.02
C TRP A 65 4.76 -10.60 -6.93
N THR A 66 4.28 -9.62 -7.70
CA THR A 66 3.25 -9.81 -8.72
C THR A 66 3.71 -10.80 -9.78
N GLU A 67 4.93 -10.64 -10.29
CA GLU A 67 5.50 -11.54 -11.30
C GLU A 67 5.69 -12.96 -10.74
N LYS A 68 6.23 -13.08 -9.53
CA LYS A 68 6.40 -14.39 -8.86
C LYS A 68 5.06 -15.12 -8.69
N LYS A 69 3.99 -14.41 -8.33
CA LYS A 69 2.63 -14.99 -8.25
C LYS A 69 1.99 -15.22 -9.62
N GLY A 70 2.47 -14.61 -10.69
CA GLY A 70 2.01 -14.84 -12.06
C GLY A 70 2.57 -16.11 -12.68
N LYS A 71 3.78 -16.50 -12.28
CA LYS A 71 4.47 -17.71 -12.77
C LYS A 71 4.10 -18.98 -12.00
N ARG A 72 3.19 -18.90 -11.03
CA ARG A 72 2.87 -19.97 -10.07
C ARG A 72 1.46 -20.51 -10.29
#